data_AF-A0A1C3TPC2-F1
#
_entry.id   AF-A0A1C3TPC2-F1
#
_cell.length_a   1.000
_cell.length_b   1.000
_cell.length_c   1.000
_cell.angle_alpha   90.00
_cell.angle_beta   90.00
_cell.angle_gamma   90.00
#
_symmetry.space_group_name_H-M   'P 1'
#
loop_
_entity.id
_entity.type
_entity.pdbx_description
1 polymer ?
#
loop_
_entity_poly.entity_id
_entity_poly.type
_entity_poly.pdbx_seq_one_letter_code
_entity_poly.pdbx_strand_id
1 'polypeptide(L)'
;MNQALWVAKTGLDAQQTRMSVVSNNLANTNTTGFKRDRASFEDLLYQQVRQPGGATSAQTQLPSGLQLGTGVRVVSTSKDFEQGNPQQTGRALDVMVNGRGFFEVQMPDGTTAYTRDGSFQINSQGELVTNSGYAVQPGIQVPEGAQSLTIGTDGTVSVQVAGTAAALEIGSLTLSDFINPSGLQAKGGNLYAETAASGPAQNGTPGLNGLGTTVQASLEGSNVNVVEELVSMIETQRAYEMNAKAISTTDSMLGYLNNNV
;
A
#
# COMPACT_ATOMS: atom_id res chain seq x y z
N MET A 1 -21.10 -30.13 -10.92
CA MET A 1 -19.84 -29.82 -10.21
C MET A 1 -20.10 -29.86 -8.71
N ASN A 2 -19.31 -30.63 -7.96
CA ASN A 2 -19.47 -30.83 -6.51
C ASN A 2 -19.17 -29.52 -5.76
N GLN A 3 -19.97 -29.16 -4.75
CA GLN A 3 -19.82 -27.96 -3.93
C GLN A 3 -18.45 -27.90 -3.24
N ALA A 4 -17.88 -29.05 -2.89
CA ALA A 4 -16.53 -29.16 -2.34
C ALA A 4 -15.45 -28.63 -3.30
N LEU A 5 -15.60 -28.84 -4.62
CA LEU A 5 -14.65 -28.34 -5.62
C LEU A 5 -14.73 -26.82 -5.78
N TRP A 6 -15.93 -26.23 -5.65
CA TRP A 6 -16.10 -24.77 -5.68
C TRP A 6 -15.45 -24.10 -4.48
N VAL A 7 -15.67 -24.63 -3.27
CA VAL A 7 -15.03 -24.14 -2.04
C VAL A 7 -13.51 -24.24 -2.18
N ALA A 8 -12.99 -25.38 -2.63
CA ALA A 8 -11.55 -25.57 -2.82
C ALA A 8 -10.96 -24.62 -3.88
N LYS A 9 -11.67 -24.38 -5.00
CA LYS A 9 -11.27 -23.41 -6.02
C LYS A 9 -11.17 -22.00 -5.46
N THR A 10 -12.21 -21.52 -4.78
CA THR A 10 -12.19 -20.16 -4.19
C THR A 10 -11.09 -20.02 -3.13
N GLY A 11 -10.79 -21.09 -2.39
CA GLY A 11 -9.64 -21.16 -1.50
C GLY A 11 -8.30 -21.03 -2.23
N LEU A 12 -8.11 -21.73 -3.36
CA LEU A 12 -6.91 -21.61 -4.18
C LEU A 12 -6.73 -20.21 -4.76
N ASP A 13 -7.79 -19.62 -5.32
CA ASP A 13 -7.75 -18.27 -5.90
C ASP A 13 -7.38 -17.23 -4.82
N ALA A 14 -7.92 -17.39 -3.60
CA ALA A 14 -7.57 -16.55 -2.46
C ALA A 14 -6.09 -16.70 -2.05
N GLN A 15 -5.57 -17.93 -1.98
CA GLN A 15 -4.15 -18.16 -1.68
C GLN A 15 -3.24 -17.64 -2.80
N GLN A 16 -3.62 -17.77 -4.07
CA GLN A 16 -2.88 -17.22 -5.20
C GLN A 16 -2.79 -15.69 -5.13
N THR A 17 -3.89 -15.03 -4.77
CA THR A 17 -3.91 -13.57 -4.57
C THR A 17 -3.03 -13.17 -3.40
N ARG A 18 -3.10 -13.88 -2.27
CA ARG A 18 -2.22 -13.66 -1.12
C ARG A 18 -0.75 -13.81 -1.51
N MET A 19 -0.41 -14.85 -2.26
CA MET A 19 0.95 -15.12 -2.73
C MET A 19 1.45 -13.97 -3.62
N SER A 20 0.59 -13.44 -4.49
CA SER A 20 0.93 -12.32 -5.37
C SER A 20 1.19 -11.04 -4.58
N VAL A 21 0.39 -10.77 -3.55
CA VAL A 21 0.57 -9.60 -2.65
C VAL A 21 1.88 -9.71 -1.86
N VAL A 22 2.12 -10.86 -1.21
CA VAL A 22 3.36 -11.11 -0.44
C VAL A 22 4.59 -11.03 -1.34
N SER A 23 4.51 -11.58 -2.55
CA SER A 23 5.60 -11.51 -3.53
C SER A 23 5.87 -10.06 -3.97
N ASN A 24 4.82 -9.26 -4.16
CA ASN A 24 4.97 -7.85 -4.50
C ASN A 24 5.58 -7.03 -3.35
N ASN A 25 5.16 -7.29 -2.11
CA ASN A 25 5.74 -6.67 -0.93
C ASN A 25 7.24 -6.99 -0.84
N LEU A 26 7.62 -8.27 -0.97
CA LEU A 26 9.00 -8.72 -0.92
C LEU A 26 9.87 -8.07 -2.00
N ALA A 27 9.36 -7.97 -3.23
CA ALA A 27 10.06 -7.33 -4.34
C ALA A 27 10.32 -5.82 -4.09
N ASN A 28 9.43 -5.15 -3.36
CA ASN A 28 9.50 -3.71 -3.08
C ASN A 28 10.05 -3.38 -1.68
N THR A 29 10.78 -4.31 -1.05
CA THR A 29 11.43 -4.10 0.26
C THR A 29 12.50 -3.02 0.24
N ASN A 30 13.17 -2.81 -0.91
CA ASN A 30 14.20 -1.78 -1.07
C ASN A 30 13.69 -0.51 -1.76
N THR A 31 12.39 -0.46 -2.09
CA THR A 31 11.80 0.69 -2.78
C THR A 31 11.51 1.81 -1.76
N THR A 32 12.00 3.02 -2.01
CA THR A 32 11.81 4.17 -1.13
C THR A 32 10.34 4.61 -1.12
N GLY A 33 9.81 4.89 0.06
CA GLY A 33 8.42 5.30 0.24
C GLY A 33 7.37 4.22 -0.09
N PHE A 34 7.78 2.96 -0.30
CA PHE A 34 6.83 1.86 -0.55
C PHE A 34 6.04 1.51 0.71
N LYS A 35 4.74 1.27 0.50
CA LYS A 35 3.78 0.86 1.54
C LYS A 35 3.26 -0.53 1.23
N ARG A 36 3.43 -1.44 2.20
CA ARG A 36 3.04 -2.84 2.10
C ARG A 36 1.55 -2.99 1.81
N ASP A 37 1.24 -3.91 0.91
CA ASP A 37 -0.13 -4.28 0.58
C ASP A 37 -0.60 -5.42 1.50
N ARG A 38 -1.87 -5.35 1.93
CA ARG A 38 -2.52 -6.41 2.70
C ARG A 38 -3.79 -6.87 1.98
N ALA A 39 -3.88 -8.16 1.71
CA ALA A 39 -5.10 -8.79 1.22
C ALA A 39 -6.08 -9.06 2.37
N SER A 40 -7.33 -8.61 2.20
CA SER A 40 -8.44 -8.89 3.11
C SER A 40 -9.39 -9.92 2.49
N PHE A 41 -9.78 -10.91 3.27
CA PHE A 41 -10.63 -12.02 2.84
C PHE A 41 -11.90 -12.07 3.68
N GLU A 42 -13.02 -12.41 3.07
CA GLU A 42 -14.30 -12.64 3.73
C GLU A 42 -14.90 -13.98 3.28
N ASP A 43 -15.68 -14.61 4.16
CA ASP A 43 -16.43 -15.81 3.80
C ASP A 43 -17.58 -15.47 2.84
N LEU A 44 -17.96 -16.45 2.02
CA LEU A 44 -19.10 -16.33 1.12
C LEU A 44 -20.40 -16.77 1.79
N LEU A 45 -21.53 -16.40 1.19
CA LEU A 45 -22.87 -16.66 1.72
C LEU A 45 -23.08 -18.12 2.11
N TYR A 46 -23.79 -18.35 3.21
CA TYR A 46 -24.07 -19.70 3.69
C TYR A 46 -25.34 -20.25 3.03
N GLN A 47 -25.27 -21.49 2.52
CA GLN A 47 -26.46 -22.20 2.08
C GLN A 47 -27.16 -22.81 3.31
N GLN A 48 -28.33 -22.28 3.65
CA GLN A 48 -29.15 -22.79 4.74
C GLN A 48 -29.97 -24.00 4.25
N VAL A 49 -29.52 -25.21 4.58
CA VAL A 49 -30.23 -26.45 4.24
C VAL A 49 -31.30 -26.75 5.30
N ARG A 50 -31.03 -26.40 6.56
CA ARG A 50 -32.01 -26.41 7.66
C ARG A 50 -31.81 -25.19 8.53
N GLN A 51 -32.87 -24.41 8.74
CA GLN A 51 -32.80 -23.29 9.68
C GLN A 51 -32.78 -23.82 11.12
N PRO A 52 -31.89 -23.30 11.99
CA PRO A 52 -31.96 -23.53 13.42
C PRO A 52 -33.33 -23.06 13.95
N GLY A 53 -34.00 -23.85 14.79
CA GLY A 53 -35.32 -23.50 15.33
C GLY A 53 -36.52 -23.85 14.43
N GLY A 54 -36.31 -24.52 13.28
CA GLY A 54 -37.42 -25.07 12.49
C GLY A 54 -38.18 -26.16 13.26
N ALA A 55 -39.50 -26.25 13.11
CA ALA A 55 -40.31 -27.30 13.73
C ALA A 55 -40.15 -28.62 12.97
N THR A 56 -39.72 -29.68 13.65
CA THR A 56 -39.65 -31.06 13.12
C THR A 56 -40.94 -31.84 13.34
N SER A 57 -41.74 -31.46 14.34
CA SER A 57 -43.11 -31.93 14.59
C SER A 57 -43.91 -30.86 15.35
N ALA A 58 -45.19 -31.11 15.67
CA ALA A 58 -46.02 -30.21 16.47
C ALA A 58 -45.48 -29.96 17.91
N GLN A 59 -44.51 -30.74 18.40
CA GLN A 59 -43.91 -30.60 19.74
C GLN A 59 -42.36 -30.58 19.75
N THR A 60 -41.69 -30.66 18.61
CA THR A 60 -40.21 -30.72 18.56
C THR A 60 -39.62 -29.68 17.62
N GLN A 61 -38.62 -28.94 18.09
CA GLN A 61 -37.84 -27.97 17.32
C GLN A 61 -36.44 -28.52 17.06
N LEU A 62 -35.84 -28.18 15.92
CA LEU A 62 -34.45 -28.50 15.63
C LEU A 62 -33.51 -27.63 16.49
N PRO A 63 -32.66 -28.22 17.35
CA PRO A 63 -31.72 -27.47 18.18
C PRO A 63 -30.52 -26.93 17.40
N SER A 64 -30.16 -27.53 16.26
CA SER A 64 -29.11 -27.04 15.36
C SER A 64 -29.58 -26.99 13.91
N GLY A 65 -29.21 -25.92 13.22
CA GLY A 65 -29.39 -25.81 11.76
C GLY A 65 -28.26 -26.48 11.00
N LEU A 66 -28.47 -26.70 9.70
CA LEU A 66 -27.44 -27.12 8.76
C LEU A 66 -27.15 -25.94 7.83
N GLN A 67 -25.99 -25.32 8.04
CA GLN A 67 -25.49 -24.20 7.23
C GLN A 67 -24.18 -24.65 6.58
N LEU A 68 -24.09 -24.54 5.27
CA LEU A 68 -22.90 -24.92 4.51
C LEU A 68 -22.27 -23.66 3.91
N GLY A 69 -21.02 -23.38 4.26
CA GLY A 69 -20.27 -22.25 3.71
C GLY A 69 -19.97 -22.47 2.22
N THR A 70 -20.04 -21.40 1.42
CA THR A 70 -19.82 -21.49 -0.04
C THR A 70 -18.41 -21.11 -0.48
N GLY A 71 -17.51 -20.82 0.46
CA GLY A 71 -16.09 -20.55 0.18
C GLY A 71 -15.63 -19.21 0.75
N VAL A 72 -14.59 -18.65 0.12
CA VAL A 72 -13.95 -17.40 0.53
C VAL A 72 -13.74 -16.49 -0.68
N ARG A 73 -13.74 -15.17 -0.50
CA ARG A 73 -13.42 -14.21 -1.56
C ARG A 73 -12.45 -13.15 -1.05
N VAL A 74 -11.60 -12.66 -1.97
CA VAL A 74 -10.77 -11.48 -1.75
C VAL A 74 -11.63 -10.23 -1.87
N VAL A 75 -11.68 -9.43 -0.82
CA VAL A 75 -12.52 -8.23 -0.75
C VAL A 75 -11.77 -7.00 -1.21
N SER A 76 -10.52 -6.88 -0.79
CA SER A 76 -9.66 -5.76 -1.14
C SER A 76 -8.18 -6.08 -0.92
N THR A 77 -7.33 -5.34 -1.62
CA THR A 77 -5.92 -5.17 -1.29
C THR A 77 -5.74 -3.72 -0.86
N SER A 78 -5.50 -3.48 0.43
CA SER A 78 -5.31 -2.14 0.98
C SER A 78 -3.85 -1.92 1.33
N LYS A 79 -3.36 -0.70 1.09
CA LYS A 79 -2.03 -0.27 1.54
C LYS A 79 -2.03 0.08 3.01
N ASP A 80 -0.95 -0.31 3.68
CA ASP A 80 -0.68 0.10 5.05
C ASP A 80 0.28 1.29 5.07
N PHE A 81 -0.22 2.45 5.50
CA PHE A 81 0.52 3.71 5.49
C PHE A 81 1.36 3.97 6.74
N GLU A 82 1.65 2.94 7.54
CA GLU A 82 2.64 3.01 8.61
C GLU A 82 4.02 3.49 8.09
N GLN A 83 4.70 4.29 8.90
CA GLN A 83 6.03 4.84 8.60
C GLN A 83 7.06 3.71 8.47
N GLY A 84 7.84 3.72 7.37
CA GLY A 84 8.99 2.83 7.21
C GLY A 84 10.24 3.32 7.93
N ASN A 85 11.31 2.52 7.89
CA ASN A 85 12.55 2.88 8.58
C ASN A 85 13.24 4.06 7.87
N PRO A 86 13.74 5.08 8.60
CA PRO A 86 14.55 6.14 8.02
C PRO A 86 15.85 5.57 7.46
N GLN A 87 16.23 5.96 6.24
CA GLN A 87 17.51 5.63 5.63
C GLN A 87 18.29 6.91 5.37
N GLN A 88 19.42 7.09 6.07
CA GLN A 88 20.26 8.27 5.89
C GLN A 88 21.10 8.12 4.62
N THR A 89 20.88 9.00 3.64
CA THR A 89 21.58 8.97 2.34
C THR A 89 22.73 9.96 2.26
N GLY A 90 22.69 11.01 3.08
CA GLY A 90 23.69 12.09 3.08
C GLY A 90 23.55 13.08 1.92
N ARG A 91 22.55 12.92 1.03
CA ARG A 91 22.29 13.85 -0.08
C ARG A 91 21.35 14.96 0.34
N ALA A 92 21.72 16.21 0.10
CA ALA A 92 20.92 17.38 0.50
C ALA A 92 19.51 17.41 -0.12
N LEU A 93 19.31 16.83 -1.30
CA LEU A 93 18.03 16.81 -2.00
C LEU A 93 17.12 15.66 -1.58
N ASP A 94 17.64 14.69 -0.82
CA ASP A 94 16.84 13.59 -0.32
C ASP A 94 16.11 14.05 0.94
N VAL A 95 14.78 13.92 0.94
CA VAL A 95 13.94 14.38 2.05
C VAL A 95 13.01 13.27 2.51
N MET A 96 13.01 13.01 3.81
CA MET A 96 12.06 12.11 4.44
C MET A 96 10.97 12.91 5.15
N VAL A 97 9.74 12.44 5.09
CA VAL A 97 8.68 12.92 5.99
C VAL A 97 8.67 12.02 7.21
N ASN A 98 8.79 12.58 8.40
CA ASN A 98 8.65 11.88 9.67
C ASN A 98 7.28 12.19 10.28
N GLY A 99 6.36 11.23 10.24
CA GLY A 99 4.96 11.39 10.62
C GLY A 99 4.01 11.31 9.43
N ARG A 100 2.86 11.99 9.49
CA ARG A 100 1.84 11.95 8.42
C ARG A 100 2.10 13.02 7.35
N GLY A 101 1.70 12.75 6.11
CA GLY A 101 1.77 13.73 5.01
C GLY A 101 2.46 13.21 3.74
N PHE A 102 2.03 13.66 2.58
CA PHE A 102 2.61 13.27 1.30
C PHE A 102 3.22 14.50 0.63
N PHE A 103 4.28 14.28 -0.14
CA PHE A 103 4.77 15.28 -1.07
C PHE A 103 3.81 15.38 -2.25
N GLU A 104 3.54 16.60 -2.68
CA GLU A 104 2.77 16.86 -3.88
C GLU A 104 3.70 16.98 -5.08
N VAL A 105 3.32 16.33 -6.18
CA VAL A 105 4.03 16.41 -7.44
C VAL A 105 3.03 16.66 -8.55
N GLN A 106 3.43 17.43 -9.55
CA GLN A 106 2.62 17.68 -10.72
C GLN A 106 3.02 16.72 -11.84
N MET A 107 2.05 15.92 -12.28
CA MET A 107 2.23 15.06 -13.45
C MET A 107 2.25 15.89 -14.73
N PRO A 108 2.79 15.36 -15.85
CA PRO A 108 2.91 16.09 -17.11
C PRO A 108 1.56 16.44 -17.75
N ASP A 109 0.50 15.76 -17.34
CA ASP A 109 -0.89 16.05 -17.72
C ASP A 109 -1.48 17.26 -16.95
N GLY A 110 -0.71 17.84 -16.02
CA GLY A 110 -1.12 18.95 -15.17
C GLY A 110 -1.86 18.54 -13.90
N THR A 111 -2.14 17.24 -13.71
CA THR A 111 -2.83 16.74 -12.52
C THR A 111 -1.87 16.54 -11.35
N THR A 112 -2.37 16.72 -10.13
CA THR A 112 -1.58 16.51 -8.91
C THR A 112 -1.53 15.02 -8.57
N ALA A 113 -0.35 14.54 -8.23
CA ALA A 113 -0.10 13.25 -7.62
C ALA A 113 0.58 13.46 -6.26
N TYR A 114 0.50 12.43 -5.44
CA TYR A 114 1.03 12.41 -4.09
C TYR A 114 2.07 11.31 -3.99
N THR A 115 3.18 11.57 -3.32
CA THR A 115 4.23 10.57 -3.13
C THR A 115 4.79 10.64 -1.72
N ARG A 116 5.31 9.51 -1.27
CA ARG A 116 6.10 9.42 -0.04
C ARG A 116 7.60 9.28 -0.34
N ASP A 117 7.95 9.13 -1.61
CA ASP A 117 9.33 9.14 -2.06
C ASP A 117 9.83 10.59 -2.16
N GLY A 118 10.86 10.91 -1.39
CA GLY A 118 11.52 12.22 -1.43
C GLY A 118 12.89 12.18 -2.09
N SER A 119 13.08 11.27 -3.05
CA SER A 119 14.26 11.25 -3.91
C SER A 119 14.15 12.33 -4.99
N PHE A 120 14.59 13.54 -4.67
CA PHE A 120 14.50 14.68 -5.57
C PHE A 120 15.83 14.99 -6.29
N GLN A 121 15.71 15.59 -7.46
CA GLN A 121 16.79 16.05 -8.32
C GLN A 121 16.45 17.43 -8.88
N ILE A 122 17.44 18.12 -9.43
CA ILE A 122 17.25 19.42 -10.08
C ILE A 122 17.30 19.21 -11.59
N ASN A 123 16.32 19.72 -12.33
CA ASN A 123 16.31 19.66 -13.80
C ASN A 123 17.13 20.80 -14.43
N SER A 124 17.22 20.84 -15.76
CA SER A 124 17.95 21.88 -16.51
C SER A 124 17.42 23.30 -16.33
N GLN A 125 16.20 23.45 -15.81
CA GLN A 125 15.53 24.72 -15.57
C GLN A 125 15.77 25.21 -14.13
N GLY A 126 16.43 24.42 -13.29
CA GLY A 126 16.61 24.71 -11.87
C GLY A 126 15.45 24.23 -10.99
N GLU A 127 14.46 23.52 -11.53
CA GLU A 127 13.30 23.06 -10.77
C GLU A 127 13.61 21.78 -9.99
N LEU A 128 13.04 21.71 -8.78
CA LEU A 128 13.02 20.48 -8.01
C LEU A 128 12.04 19.48 -8.64
N VAL A 129 12.57 18.37 -9.14
CA VAL A 129 11.82 17.28 -9.76
C VAL A 129 12.09 15.96 -9.05
N THR A 130 11.15 15.02 -9.14
CA THR A 130 11.37 13.63 -8.74
C THR A 130 12.31 12.91 -9.70
N ASN A 131 12.76 11.69 -9.33
CA ASN A 131 13.49 10.80 -10.25
C ASN A 131 12.77 10.51 -11.57
N SER A 132 11.44 10.67 -11.63
CA SER A 132 10.64 10.49 -12.85
C SER A 132 10.46 11.79 -13.67
N GLY A 133 11.05 12.90 -13.22
CA GLY A 133 10.96 14.20 -13.89
C GLY A 133 9.69 15.01 -13.56
N TYR A 134 8.88 14.57 -12.58
CA TYR A 134 7.70 15.32 -12.14
C TYR A 134 8.10 16.44 -11.19
N ALA A 135 7.62 17.66 -11.43
CA ALA A 135 7.90 18.82 -10.61
C ALA A 135 7.24 18.71 -9.22
N VAL A 136 7.97 19.06 -8.17
CA VAL A 136 7.44 19.10 -6.80
C VAL A 136 6.62 20.38 -6.60
N GLN A 137 5.50 20.28 -5.88
CA GLN A 137 4.64 21.40 -5.56
C GLN A 137 4.79 21.83 -4.08
N PRO A 138 4.85 23.15 -3.77
CA PRO A 138 4.88 24.27 -4.72
C PRO A 138 6.19 24.31 -5.51
N GLY A 139 6.16 24.78 -6.77
CA GLY A 139 7.32 24.78 -7.66
C GLY A 139 8.54 25.52 -7.08
N ILE A 140 9.57 24.77 -6.66
CA ILE A 140 10.81 25.32 -6.09
C ILE A 140 11.85 25.46 -7.19
N GLN A 141 12.31 26.70 -7.41
CA GLN A 141 13.37 27.03 -8.35
C GLN A 141 14.68 27.26 -7.60
N VAL A 142 15.69 26.44 -7.87
CA VAL A 142 17.02 26.57 -7.31
C VAL A 142 17.88 27.43 -8.26
N PRO A 143 18.37 28.60 -7.83
CA PRO A 143 19.19 29.47 -8.67
C PRO A 143 20.52 28.83 -9.08
N GLU A 144 20.98 29.10 -10.30
CA GLU A 144 22.33 28.75 -10.74
C GLU A 144 23.37 29.52 -9.89
N GLY A 145 24.16 28.80 -9.08
CA GLY A 145 25.14 29.38 -8.15
C GLY A 145 24.90 29.08 -6.67
N ALA A 146 23.88 28.29 -6.33
CA ALA A 146 23.71 27.73 -4.99
C ALA A 146 24.87 26.77 -4.66
N GLN A 147 25.59 27.03 -3.57
CA GLN A 147 26.67 26.17 -3.07
C GLN A 147 26.14 25.04 -2.20
N SER A 148 25.13 25.34 -1.38
CA SER A 148 24.47 24.39 -0.50
C SER A 148 22.97 24.69 -0.46
N LEU A 149 22.18 23.62 -0.34
CA LEU A 149 20.74 23.66 -0.19
C LEU A 149 20.41 23.01 1.16
N THR A 150 19.67 23.73 1.99
CA THR A 150 19.28 23.31 3.34
C THR A 150 17.77 23.35 3.44
N ILE A 151 17.18 22.24 3.87
CA ILE A 151 15.73 22.09 4.05
C ILE A 151 15.48 22.02 5.55
N GLY A 152 14.73 23.00 6.05
CA GLY A 152 14.30 23.05 7.45
C GLY A 152 13.31 21.93 7.79
N THR A 153 13.12 21.70 9.08
CA THR A 153 12.14 20.71 9.59
C THR A 153 10.69 21.11 9.35
N ASP A 154 10.48 22.40 9.10
CA ASP A 154 9.25 23.09 8.75
C ASP A 154 8.99 23.09 7.23
N GLY A 155 9.86 22.45 6.43
CA GLY A 155 9.78 22.40 4.98
C GLY A 155 10.42 23.60 4.28
N THR A 156 10.94 24.59 5.00
CA THR A 156 11.52 25.79 4.40
C THR A 156 12.82 25.44 3.66
N VAL A 157 12.86 25.72 2.36
CA VAL A 157 14.01 25.46 1.50
C VAL A 157 14.82 26.73 1.34
N SER A 158 16.06 26.68 1.83
CA SER A 158 17.01 27.78 1.78
C SER A 158 18.27 27.38 1.03
N VAL A 159 18.87 28.34 0.33
CA VAL A 159 20.12 28.14 -0.41
C VAL A 159 21.15 29.16 0.01
N GLN A 160 22.41 28.73 0.05
CA GLN A 160 23.54 29.63 0.23
C GLN A 160 24.17 29.94 -1.14
N VAL A 161 24.14 31.21 -1.54
CA VAL A 161 24.72 31.68 -2.80
C VAL A 161 26.11 32.26 -2.54
N ALA A 162 27.03 32.04 -3.48
CA ALA A 162 28.38 32.60 -3.42
C ALA A 162 28.34 34.14 -3.24
N GLY A 163 28.99 34.65 -2.20
CA GLY A 163 29.11 36.09 -1.94
C GLY A 163 28.11 36.68 -0.94
N THR A 164 27.15 35.89 -0.43
CA THR A 164 26.24 36.31 0.65
C THR A 164 26.33 35.33 1.82
N ALA A 165 26.58 35.82 3.03
CA ALA A 165 26.67 34.97 4.23
C ALA A 165 25.29 34.50 4.74
N ALA A 166 24.22 35.22 4.41
CA ALA A 166 22.85 34.85 4.76
C ALA A 166 22.28 33.83 3.76
N ALA A 167 21.58 32.82 4.28
CA ALA A 167 20.82 31.89 3.47
C ALA A 167 19.59 32.60 2.87
N LEU A 168 19.36 32.43 1.57
CA LEU A 168 18.19 32.93 0.88
C LEU A 168 17.12 31.85 0.86
N GLU A 169 15.92 32.15 1.34
CA GLU A 169 14.76 31.27 1.23
C GLU A 169 14.21 31.31 -0.20
N ILE A 170 14.13 30.15 -0.85
CA ILE A 170 13.66 30.01 -2.24
C ILE A 170 12.22 29.47 -2.33
N GLY A 171 11.71 28.92 -1.22
CA GLY A 171 10.35 28.39 -1.12
C GLY A 171 10.22 27.46 0.08
N SER A 172 9.05 26.85 0.24
CA SER A 172 8.79 25.85 1.27
C SER A 172 8.08 24.64 0.68
N LEU A 173 8.46 23.44 1.13
CA LEU A 173 7.77 22.20 0.82
C LEU A 173 6.51 22.11 1.67
N THR A 174 5.37 21.92 1.02
CA THR A 174 4.11 21.62 1.70
C THR A 174 3.89 20.11 1.74
N LEU A 175 3.24 19.64 2.80
CA LEU A 175 2.78 18.27 2.90
C LEU A 175 1.27 18.23 2.85
N SER A 176 0.74 17.18 2.25
CA SER A 176 -0.71 16.97 2.14
C SER A 176 -1.12 15.75 2.95
N ASP A 177 -2.04 15.94 3.89
CA ASP A 177 -2.67 14.84 4.63
C ASP A 177 -4.02 14.47 4.02
N PHE A 178 -4.44 13.24 4.27
CA PHE A 178 -5.74 12.72 3.86
C PHE A 178 -6.46 12.15 5.07
N ILE A 179 -7.79 12.30 5.10
CA ILE A 179 -8.62 11.70 6.14
C ILE A 179 -8.51 10.17 6.09
N ASN A 180 -8.50 9.61 4.88
CA ASN A 180 -8.36 8.17 4.65
C ASN A 180 -7.27 7.88 3.60
N PRO A 181 -6.00 7.69 4.02
CA PRO A 181 -4.92 7.34 3.11
C PRO A 181 -5.15 6.04 2.33
N SER A 182 -5.84 5.05 2.93
CA SER A 182 -6.17 3.78 2.27
C SER A 182 -7.11 3.92 1.08
N GLY A 183 -7.80 5.05 0.95
CA GLY A 183 -8.64 5.39 -0.20
C GLY A 183 -7.85 5.93 -1.41
N LEU A 184 -6.55 6.21 -1.26
CA LEU A 184 -5.72 6.70 -2.36
C LEU A 184 -5.52 5.63 -3.43
N GLN A 185 -5.58 6.02 -4.69
CA GLN A 185 -5.33 5.12 -5.81
C GLN A 185 -3.86 5.16 -6.20
N ALA A 186 -3.17 4.02 -6.17
CA ALA A 186 -1.80 3.92 -6.68
C ALA A 186 -1.80 4.00 -8.22
N LYS A 187 -1.08 4.97 -8.78
CA LYS A 187 -0.88 5.14 -10.24
C LYS A 187 0.41 4.49 -10.77
N GLY A 188 1.20 3.90 -9.88
CA GLY A 188 2.53 3.36 -10.20
C GLY A 188 3.64 4.38 -9.94
N GLY A 189 4.90 3.93 -9.91
CA GLY A 189 6.05 4.80 -9.60
C GLY A 189 5.98 5.46 -8.21
N ASN A 190 5.36 4.78 -7.23
CA ASN A 190 5.08 5.30 -5.88
C ASN A 190 4.20 6.56 -5.85
N LEU A 191 3.48 6.83 -6.93
CA LEU A 191 2.51 7.91 -7.01
C LEU A 191 1.12 7.44 -6.60
N TYR A 192 0.44 8.33 -5.90
CA TYR A 192 -0.93 8.19 -5.44
C TYR A 192 -1.79 9.31 -6.04
N ALA A 193 -3.03 8.99 -6.38
CA ALA A 193 -4.03 9.94 -6.79
C ALA A 193 -5.16 9.98 -5.76
N GLU A 194 -5.71 11.17 -5.55
CA GLU A 194 -6.90 11.35 -4.72
C GLU A 194 -8.12 10.66 -5.33
N THR A 195 -9.01 10.19 -4.47
CA THR A 195 -10.30 9.60 -4.86
C THR A 195 -11.40 10.14 -3.96
N ALA A 196 -12.66 9.87 -4.32
CA ALA A 196 -13.79 10.18 -3.46
C ALA A 196 -13.69 9.50 -2.07
N ALA A 197 -12.99 8.36 -1.96
CA ALA A 197 -12.83 7.61 -0.71
C ALA A 197 -11.66 8.10 0.15
N SER A 198 -10.68 8.80 -0.42
CA SER A 198 -9.58 9.41 0.36
C SER A 198 -9.99 10.70 1.06
N GLY A 199 -10.97 11.40 0.47
CA GLY A 199 -11.27 12.79 0.78
C GLY A 199 -10.30 13.75 0.08
N PRO A 200 -10.59 15.07 0.13
CA PRO A 200 -9.74 16.09 -0.48
C PRO A 200 -8.40 16.22 0.28
N ALA A 201 -7.33 16.52 -0.46
CA ALA A 201 -6.02 16.82 0.14
C ALA A 201 -6.10 18.01 1.10
N GLN A 202 -5.49 17.87 2.27
CA GLN A 202 -5.33 18.94 3.25
C GLN A 202 -3.86 19.36 3.29
N ASN A 203 -3.53 20.39 2.54
CA ASN A 203 -2.18 20.94 2.48
C ASN A 203 -1.86 21.71 3.76
N GLY A 204 -0.67 21.47 4.29
CA GLY A 204 -0.15 22.17 5.45
C GLY A 204 1.37 22.27 5.42
N THR A 205 1.88 23.16 6.26
CA THR A 205 3.31 23.24 6.55
C THR A 205 3.73 22.05 7.43
N PRO A 206 4.85 21.38 7.12
CA PRO A 206 5.42 20.34 7.97
C PRO A 206 5.53 20.77 9.44
N GLY A 207 5.22 19.86 10.36
CA GLY A 207 5.30 20.08 11.81
C GLY A 207 4.14 20.87 12.43
N LEU A 208 3.20 21.38 11.64
CA LEU A 208 1.98 22.04 12.14
C LEU A 208 0.73 21.15 11.94
N ASN A 209 -0.32 21.41 12.72
CA ASN A 209 -1.62 20.71 12.62
C ASN A 209 -1.55 19.17 12.67
N GLY A 210 -0.54 18.60 13.32
CA GLY A 210 -0.34 17.16 13.41
C GLY A 210 0.27 16.52 12.15
N LEU A 211 0.68 17.31 11.16
CA LEU A 211 1.50 16.85 10.05
C LEU A 211 2.92 16.52 10.52
N GLY A 212 3.55 15.60 9.82
CA GLY A 212 4.93 15.20 10.04
C GLY A 212 5.93 16.32 9.76
N THR A 213 7.15 16.16 10.26
CA THR A 213 8.27 17.07 9.98
C THR A 213 9.07 16.56 8.79
N THR A 214 9.74 17.47 8.08
CA THR A 214 10.70 17.09 7.04
C THR A 214 12.08 16.83 7.66
N VAL A 215 12.75 15.80 7.19
CA VAL A 215 14.11 15.44 7.61
C VAL A 215 14.97 15.36 6.35
N GLN A 216 15.90 16.29 6.23
CA GLN A 216 16.84 16.33 5.10
C GLN A 216 17.86 15.18 5.18
N ALA A 217 18.46 14.85 4.04
CA ALA A 217 19.53 13.86 3.89
C ALA A 217 19.12 12.44 4.28
N SER A 218 17.82 12.17 4.26
CA SER A 218 17.21 10.90 4.61
C SER A 218 16.09 10.59 3.65
N LEU A 219 15.84 9.31 3.40
CA LEU A 219 14.70 8.80 2.66
C LEU A 219 13.89 7.85 3.55
N GLU A 220 12.59 7.74 3.26
CA GLU A 220 11.76 6.74 3.92
C GLU A 220 11.97 5.37 3.24
N GLY A 221 12.38 4.37 4.00
CA GLY A 221 12.44 2.99 3.52
C GLY A 221 11.04 2.37 3.37
N SER A 222 10.99 1.19 2.77
CA SER A 222 9.78 0.37 2.75
C SER A 222 9.38 -0.03 4.17
N ASN A 223 8.09 -0.09 4.47
CA ASN A 223 7.57 -0.64 5.74
C ASN A 223 7.37 -2.16 5.69
N VAL A 224 7.97 -2.84 4.71
CA VAL A 224 7.89 -4.28 4.53
C VAL A 224 8.94 -4.99 5.39
N ASN A 225 8.51 -5.87 6.28
CA ASN A 225 9.40 -6.78 7.00
C ASN A 225 9.62 -8.07 6.19
N VAL A 226 10.82 -8.21 5.63
CA VAL A 226 11.23 -9.37 4.79
C VAL A 226 10.97 -10.71 5.50
N VAL A 227 11.25 -10.80 6.80
CA VAL A 227 11.12 -12.06 7.54
C VAL A 227 9.65 -12.45 7.68
N GLU A 228 8.79 -11.48 8.03
CA GLU A 228 7.35 -11.71 8.15
C GLU A 228 6.71 -12.05 6.80
N GLU A 229 7.14 -11.38 5.72
CA GLU A 229 6.66 -11.69 4.37
C GLU A 229 7.13 -13.08 3.91
N LEU A 230 8.36 -13.50 4.20
CA LEU A 230 8.84 -14.85 3.87
C LEU A 230 8.07 -15.94 4.65
N VAL A 231 7.78 -15.71 5.94
CA VAL A 231 6.92 -16.62 6.72
C VAL A 231 5.52 -16.68 6.12
N SER A 232 4.93 -15.52 5.81
CA SER A 232 3.61 -15.42 5.17
C SER A 232 3.59 -16.11 3.80
N MET A 233 4.69 -16.05 3.04
CA MET A 233 4.85 -16.73 1.76
C MET A 233 4.83 -18.25 1.95
N ILE A 234 5.61 -18.76 2.92
CA ILE A 234 5.66 -20.19 3.24
C ILE A 234 4.29 -20.69 3.70
N GLU A 235 3.60 -19.94 4.58
CA GLU A 235 2.24 -20.27 5.02
C GLU A 235 1.26 -20.34 3.85
N THR A 236 1.31 -19.35 2.96
CA THR A 236 0.46 -19.28 1.77
C THR A 236 0.75 -20.42 0.80
N GLN A 237 2.03 -20.76 0.60
CA GLN A 237 2.45 -21.89 -0.23
C GLN A 237 1.93 -23.21 0.35
N ARG A 238 2.08 -23.44 1.66
CA ARG A 238 1.58 -24.65 2.32
C ARG A 238 0.06 -24.73 2.26
N ALA A 239 -0.65 -23.62 2.44
CA ALA A 239 -2.09 -23.56 2.28
C ALA A 239 -2.53 -23.89 0.84
N TYR A 240 -1.82 -23.37 -0.17
CA TYR A 240 -2.05 -23.68 -1.57
C TYR A 240 -1.83 -25.18 -1.87
N GLU A 241 -0.72 -25.76 -1.41
CA GLU A 241 -0.41 -27.19 -1.54
C GLU A 241 -1.48 -28.07 -0.89
N MET A 242 -1.96 -27.70 0.31
CA MET A 242 -3.04 -28.42 1.00
C MET A 242 -4.36 -28.36 0.23
N ASN A 243 -4.74 -27.19 -0.28
CA ASN A 243 -5.95 -27.02 -1.09
C ASN A 243 -5.88 -27.82 -2.40
N ALA A 244 -4.72 -27.83 -3.07
CA ALA A 244 -4.51 -28.62 -4.29
C ALA A 244 -4.61 -30.13 -3.99
N LYS A 245 -4.07 -30.58 -2.86
CA LYS A 245 -4.19 -31.98 -2.41
C LYS A 245 -5.64 -32.35 -2.08
N ALA A 246 -6.41 -31.45 -1.49
CA ALA A 246 -7.84 -31.68 -1.24
C ALA A 246 -8.63 -31.88 -2.54
N ILE A 247 -8.32 -31.10 -3.59
CA ILE A 247 -8.92 -31.28 -4.92
C ILE A 247 -8.54 -32.63 -5.50
N SER A 248 -7.25 -32.99 -5.51
CA SER A 248 -6.82 -34.28 -6.08
C SER A 248 -7.41 -35.49 -5.34
N THR A 249 -7.60 -35.40 -4.02
CA THR A 249 -8.32 -36.44 -3.27
C THR A 249 -9.80 -36.53 -3.64
N THR A 250 -10.45 -35.38 -3.88
CA THR A 250 -11.86 -35.35 -4.32
C THR A 250 -12.00 -35.94 -5.71
N ASP A 251 -11.10 -35.60 -6.62
CA ASP A 251 -11.06 -36.15 -7.98
C ASP A 251 -10.78 -37.66 -7.96
N SER A 252 -9.88 -38.13 -7.08
CA SER A 252 -9.62 -39.57 -6.89
C SER A 252 -10.86 -40.32 -6.41
N MET A 253 -11.62 -39.73 -5.47
CA MET A 253 -12.89 -40.31 -4.99
C MET A 253 -13.94 -40.36 -6.10
N LEU A 254 -14.06 -39.29 -6.91
CA LEU A 254 -14.96 -39.26 -8.06
C LEU A 254 -14.56 -40.29 -9.13
N GLY A 255 -13.26 -40.44 -9.40
CA GLY A 255 -12.73 -41.45 -10.31
C GLY A 255 -12.99 -42.88 -9.81
N TYR A 256 -12.81 -43.13 -8.52
CA TYR A 256 -13.16 -44.42 -7.90
C TYR A 256 -14.65 -44.73 -8.06
N LEU A 257 -15.53 -43.75 -7.79
CA LEU A 257 -16.97 -43.91 -7.96
C LEU A 257 -17.34 -44.20 -9.42
N ASN A 258 -16.72 -43.53 -10.39
CA ASN A 258 -17.02 -43.75 -11.81
C ASN A 258 -16.52 -45.10 -12.36
N ASN A 259 -15.48 -45.67 -11.75
CA ASN A 259 -14.90 -46.94 -12.20
C ASN A 259 -15.46 -48.18 -11.49
N ASN A 260 -15.97 -48.01 -10.25
CA ASN A 260 -16.37 -49.13 -9.38
C ASN A 260 -17.84 -49.11 -8.95
N VAL A 261 -18.64 -48.16 -9.45
CA VAL A 261 -20.10 -48.11 -9.32
C VAL A 261 -20.70 -47.98 -10.71
#